data_AF-A0A958J8J7-F1
#
_entry.id   AF-A0A958J8J7-F1
#
_cell.length_a   1.000
_cell.length_b   1.000
_cell.length_c   1.000
_cell.angle_alpha   90.00
_cell.angle_beta   90.00
_cell.angle_gamma   90.00
#
_symmetry.space_group_name_H-M   'P 1'
#
loop_
_entity.id
_entity.type
_entity.pdbx_description
1 polymer ?
#
loop_
_entity_poly.entity_id
_entity_poly.type
_entity_poly.pdbx_seq_one_letter_code
_entity_poly.pdbx_strand_id
1 'polypeptide(L)' 'YEDYRKLLENKDLDAVLICTPQHLHYQMALDALAAGKHIICQKTMTLNT' A
#
# COMPACT_ATOMS: atom_id res chain seq x y z
N TYR A 1 5.41 -2.66 -12.40
CA TYR A 1 6.16 -3.40 -11.36
C TYR A 1 5.49 -4.73 -11.15
N GLU A 2 6.24 -5.83 -11.16
CA GLU A 2 5.70 -7.16 -10.83
C GLU A 2 5.66 -7.40 -9.31
N ASP A 3 6.47 -6.65 -8.55
CA ASP A 3 6.47 -6.62 -7.09
C ASP A 3 6.24 -5.17 -6.61
N TYR A 4 5.23 -4.96 -5.77
CA TYR A 4 4.89 -3.64 -5.23
C TYR A 4 5.97 -3.09 -4.29
N ARG A 5 6.80 -3.95 -3.68
CA ARG A 5 7.87 -3.51 -2.77
C ARG A 5 8.91 -2.67 -3.52
N LYS A 6 9.24 -3.08 -4.75
CA LYS A 6 10.11 -2.30 -5.66
C LYS A 6 9.48 -0.97 -6.07
N LEU A 7 8.15 -0.90 -6.13
CA LEU A 7 7.45 0.36 -6.38
C LEU A 7 7.59 1.32 -5.19
N LEU A 8 7.57 0.81 -3.96
CA LEU A 8 7.72 1.62 -2.74
C LEU A 8 9.14 2.19 -2.56
N GLU A 9 10.16 1.52 -3.08
CA GLU A 9 11.55 1.99 -3.09
C GLU A 9 11.75 3.23 -4.00
N ASN A 10 10.83 3.49 -4.92
CA ASN A 10 10.93 4.62 -5.83
C ASN A 10 10.77 5.95 -5.06
N LYS A 11 11.83 6.77 -5.03
CA LYS A 11 11.84 8.06 -4.32
C LYS A 11 10.98 9.13 -4.99
N ASP A 12 10.72 9.00 -6.29
CA ASP A 12 9.89 9.96 -7.06
C ASP A 12 8.39 9.71 -6.90
N LEU A 13 8.00 8.70 -6.11
CA LEU A 13 6.60 8.34 -5.88
C LEU A 13 6.08 8.99 -4.59
N ASP A 14 5.04 9.81 -4.69
CA ASP A 14 4.47 10.52 -3.54
C ASP A 14 3.41 9.71 -2.78
N ALA A 15 2.56 8.97 -3.51
CA ALA A 15 1.41 8.27 -2.96
C ALA A 15 1.13 6.94 -3.66
N VAL A 16 0.51 6.00 -2.94
CA VAL A 16 0.00 4.72 -3.47
C VAL A 16 -1.50 4.56 -3.24
N LEU A 17 -2.16 3.98 -4.25
CA LEU A 17 -3.55 3.54 -4.17
C LEU A 17 -3.59 2.02 -4.02
N ILE A 18 -4.12 1.53 -2.91
CA ILE A 18 -4.26 0.11 -2.62
C ILE A 18 -5.67 -0.34 -3.04
N CYS A 19 -5.74 -1.08 -4.14
CA CYS A 19 -6.96 -1.68 -4.72
C CYS A 19 -6.84 -3.21 -4.85
N THR A 20 -6.02 -3.84 -4.02
CA THR A 20 -5.79 -5.30 -4.02
C THR A 20 -6.89 -6.02 -3.24
N PRO A 21 -6.90 -7.37 -3.20
CA PRO A 21 -7.79 -8.09 -2.30
C PRO A 21 -7.62 -7.67 -0.82
N GLN A 22 -8.72 -7.55 -0.09
CA GLN A 22 -8.79 -6.93 1.25
C GLN A 22 -7.80 -7.50 2.29
N HIS A 23 -7.47 -8.78 2.21
CA HIS A 23 -6.53 -9.42 3.14
C HIS A 23 -5.08 -8.92 2.98
N LEU A 24 -4.75 -8.29 1.86
CA LEU A 24 -3.43 -7.71 1.60
C LEU A 24 -3.32 -6.24 2.00
N HIS A 25 -4.46 -5.56 2.17
CA HIS A 25 -4.50 -4.12 2.44
C HIS A 25 -3.67 -3.73 3.65
N TYR A 26 -3.76 -4.50 4.75
CA TYR A 26 -3.04 -4.22 5.98
C TYR A 26 -1.52 -4.18 5.75
N GLN A 27 -0.97 -5.25 5.16
CA GLN A 27 0.47 -5.36 4.95
C GLN A 27 0.95 -4.32 3.94
N MET A 28 0.24 -4.14 2.83
CA MET A 28 0.62 -3.16 1.80
C MET A 28 0.54 -1.73 2.32
N ALA A 29 -0.43 -1.42 3.17
CA ALA A 29 -0.54 -0.11 3.80
C ALA A 29 0.60 0.13 4.79
N LEU A 30 0.91 -0.86 5.63
CA LEU A 30 2.02 -0.76 6.58
C LEU A 30 3.36 -0.56 5.85
N ASP A 31 3.62 -1.32 4.79
CA ASP A 31 4.84 -1.20 4.00
C ASP A 31 4.95 0.19 3.33
N ALA A 32 3.84 0.70 2.81
CA ALA A 32 3.81 2.02 2.19
C ALA A 32 4.01 3.16 3.20
N LEU A 33 3.45 3.03 4.42
CA LEU A 33 3.69 3.97 5.52
C LEU A 33 5.16 3.94 5.94
N ALA A 34 5.74 2.74 6.08
CA ALA A 34 7.15 2.56 6.44
C ALA A 34 8.09 3.15 5.38
N ALA A 35 7.70 3.09 4.09
CA ALA A 35 8.40 3.74 2.99
C ALA A 35 8.16 5.26 2.90
N GLY A 36 7.39 5.85 3.81
CA GLY A 36 7.10 7.28 3.87
C GLY A 36 6.16 7.78 2.76
N LYS A 37 5.32 6.90 2.20
CA LYS A 37 4.40 7.22 1.11
C LYS A 37 3.02 7.57 1.64
N HIS A 38 2.33 8.48 0.95
CA HIS A 38 0.91 8.71 1.21
C HIS A 38 0.07 7.53 0.70
N ILE A 39 -1.05 7.25 1.36
CA ILE A 39 -1.85 6.05 1.06
C ILE A 39 -3.30 6.43 0.89
N ILE A 40 -3.89 5.92 -0.18
CA ILE A 40 -5.32 5.83 -0.37
C ILE A 40 -5.64 4.34 -0.46
N CYS A 41 -6.61 3.87 0.30
CA CYS A 41 -6.99 2.47 0.31
C CYS A 41 -8.48 2.34 -0.01
N GLN A 42 -8.82 1.37 -0.85
CA GLN A 42 -10.19 1.13 -1.30
C GLN A 42 -11.07 0.67 -0.12
N LYS A 43 -12.37 1.01 -0.18
CA LYS A 43 -13.33 0.80 0.93
C LYS A 43 -13.41 -0.67 1.36
N THR A 44 -13.40 -0.85 2.68
CA THR A 44 -13.09 -2.05 3.48
C THR A 44 -11.57 -2.18 3.67
N MET A 45 -11.07 -1.37 4.61
CA MET A 45 -9.65 -1.24 4.90
C MET A 45 -9.02 -2.58 5.28
N THR A 46 -9.67 -3.38 6.11
CA THR A 46 -9.23 -4.73 6.49
C THR A 46 -10.43 -5.61 6.81
N LEU A 47 -10.24 -6.94 6.78
CA LEU A 47 -11.29 -7.90 7.12
C LEU A 47 -11.47 -8.13 8.63
N ASN A 48 -10.45 -7.80 9.44
CA ASN A 48 -10.42 -7.98 10.90
C ASN A 48 -9.84 -6.74 11.58
N THR A 49 -10.32 -6.46 12.80
CA THR A 49 -9.94 -5.32 13.66
C THR A 49 -8.75 -5.65 14.55
#